data_AF-A0A4Y6PU17-F1
#
_entry.id   AF-A0A4Y6PU17-F1
#
_cell.length_a   1.000
_cell.length_b   1.000
_cell.length_c   1.000
_cell.angle_alpha   90.00
_cell.angle_beta   90.00
_cell.angle_gamma   90.00
#
_symmetry.space_group_name_H-M   'P 1'
#
loop_
_entity.id
_entity.type
_entity.pdbx_description
1 polymer ?
#
loop_
_entity_poly.entity_id
_entity_poly.type
_entity_poly.pdbx_seq_one_letter_code
_entity_poly.pdbx_strand_id
1 'polypeptide(L)'
;MTTDSYGEPGQRERAMRRETLLQKMRDLMMRTHRDESGAILMLCFAACLFLFMVSLIIFDAGALSRDKVDVQMAADTAGYSQAAVKARAMNMVAFANVGKRTISGIRNMYYTQYPSYMSWLDGQCSRCCCGWFCGCWNACFNCIGNWISLVPIFEGIDYIFFIIGRIAGDTLTDHLEALDTYQKEMVEYAPYWALGEAVIRGVRNGANVVTTFPMPDNTTYGKLPLKKDTGFPAAVETCLAPTYVWNPSSPGSLLEWQRNFQELKNNSVSSPNIASKGPREVVSIANSWTGCFLGALLPKEAELSPPYYLTATGDSGEAYMKKSNIIWSYRFNEDYAGQLRDNYDAVIDKDYSTNIIGLPEGGVWSMARSEIYYKPDNDPNLFEGPHAMWMFHPSWIGKLRPVTLKNEDMPVDPSDMWSEARGLAMKQAPLFGVDMGTMFNDLLYMEKVSRGMDGKIDGKEVLDGIAK
;
A
#
# COMPACT_ATOMS: atom_id res chain seq x y z
N MET A 1 -21.97 71.84 -50.12
CA MET A 1 -21.64 71.49 -48.72
C MET A 1 -20.27 70.84 -48.73
N THR A 2 -19.25 71.66 -48.55
CA THR A 2 -17.83 71.29 -48.46
C THR A 2 -17.42 71.53 -47.02
N THR A 3 -17.17 70.46 -46.27
CA THR A 3 -16.59 70.54 -44.92
C THR A 3 -15.08 70.36 -45.04
N ASP A 4 -14.35 71.48 -44.89
CA ASP A 4 -12.90 71.50 -44.77
C ASP A 4 -12.46 70.88 -43.44
N SER A 5 -11.64 69.84 -43.51
CA SER A 5 -10.98 69.23 -42.37
C SER A 5 -9.78 70.07 -41.92
N TYR A 6 -9.87 70.68 -40.75
CA TYR A 6 -8.73 71.27 -40.05
C TYR A 6 -7.76 70.17 -39.61
N GLY A 7 -6.66 70.01 -40.34
CA GLY A 7 -5.53 69.15 -39.94
C GLY A 7 -4.68 69.84 -38.88
N GLU A 8 -4.58 69.23 -37.70
CA GLU A 8 -3.77 69.74 -36.58
C GLU A 8 -2.28 69.88 -36.98
N PRO A 9 -1.65 71.05 -36.75
CA PRO A 9 -0.25 71.32 -37.13
C PRO A 9 0.78 70.43 -36.42
N GLY A 10 0.39 69.70 -35.36
CA GLY A 10 1.27 68.76 -34.65
C GLY A 10 1.50 67.40 -35.35
N GLN A 11 0.64 67.00 -36.29
CA GLN A 11 0.80 65.70 -36.97
C GLN A 11 1.90 65.71 -38.04
N ARG A 12 2.10 66.84 -38.73
CA ARG A 12 3.15 66.98 -39.75
C ARG A 12 4.55 66.96 -39.16
N GLU A 13 4.76 67.59 -38.01
CA GLU A 13 6.08 67.62 -37.38
C GLU A 13 6.49 66.24 -36.82
N ARG A 14 5.54 65.47 -36.30
CA ARG A 14 5.77 64.08 -35.86
C ARG A 14 6.06 63.15 -37.03
N ALA A 15 5.38 63.34 -38.17
CA ALA A 15 5.65 62.58 -39.39
C ALA A 15 7.07 62.88 -39.94
N MET A 16 7.44 64.16 -40.00
CA MET A 16 8.76 64.58 -40.52
C MET A 16 9.92 64.13 -39.62
N ARG A 17 9.75 64.12 -38.29
CA ARG A 17 10.74 63.55 -37.35
C ARG A 17 10.86 62.03 -37.47
N ARG A 18 9.76 61.31 -37.75
CA ARG A 18 9.82 59.86 -38.01
C ARG A 18 10.57 59.55 -39.30
N GLU A 19 10.34 60.31 -40.37
CA GLU A 19 11.02 60.11 -41.65
C GLU A 19 12.53 60.37 -41.56
N THR A 20 12.94 61.43 -40.87
CA THR A 20 14.37 61.74 -40.68
C THR A 20 15.08 60.72 -39.78
N LEU A 21 14.40 60.15 -38.79
CA LEU A 21 14.97 59.12 -37.92
C LEU A 21 15.11 57.79 -38.66
N LEU A 22 14.11 57.43 -39.47
CA LEU A 22 14.17 56.25 -40.34
C LEU A 22 15.26 56.38 -41.42
N GLN A 23 15.41 57.55 -42.03
CA GLN A 23 16.49 57.81 -42.98
C GLN A 23 17.87 57.71 -42.33
N LYS A 24 18.05 58.27 -41.13
CA LYS A 24 19.32 58.14 -40.38
C LYS A 24 19.63 56.70 -40.01
N MET A 25 18.64 55.92 -39.57
CA MET A 25 18.83 54.49 -39.30
C MET A 25 19.19 53.70 -40.57
N ARG A 26 18.57 54.03 -41.70
CA ARG A 26 18.85 53.40 -42.99
C ARG A 26 20.25 53.70 -43.51
N ASP A 27 20.70 54.95 -43.40
CA ASP A 27 22.06 55.35 -43.75
C ASP A 27 23.11 54.73 -42.82
N LEU A 28 22.80 54.59 -41.52
CA LEU A 28 23.64 53.87 -40.58
C LEU A 28 23.78 52.39 -40.95
N MET A 29 22.68 51.70 -41.29
CA MET A 29 22.71 50.31 -41.75
C MET A 29 23.49 50.14 -43.06
N MET A 30 23.32 51.06 -44.01
CA MET A 30 24.02 51.00 -45.30
C MET A 30 25.52 51.25 -45.15
N ARG A 31 25.93 52.09 -44.19
CA ARG A 31 27.34 52.29 -43.86
C ARG A 31 27.95 51.08 -43.14
N THR A 32 27.27 50.50 -42.15
CA THR A 32 27.74 49.27 -41.51
C THR A 32 27.77 48.08 -42.45
N HIS A 33 26.97 48.04 -43.51
CA HIS A 33 27.05 46.98 -44.51
C HIS A 33 28.30 47.09 -45.42
N ARG A 34 28.87 48.29 -45.58
CA ARG A 34 30.04 48.53 -46.45
C ARG A 34 31.39 48.38 -45.75
N ASP A 35 31.45 48.54 -44.43
CA ASP A 35 32.69 48.40 -43.66
C ASP A 35 32.82 47.00 -43.06
N GLU A 36 34.01 46.38 -43.16
CA GLU A 36 34.34 45.09 -42.52
C GLU A 36 34.04 45.10 -41.00
N SER A 37 34.15 46.27 -40.37
CA SER A 37 33.79 46.54 -38.98
C SER A 37 32.30 46.32 -38.67
N GLY A 38 31.41 46.60 -39.62
CA GLY A 38 29.98 46.41 -39.44
C GLY A 38 29.55 44.96 -39.62
N ALA A 39 30.28 44.17 -40.41
CA ALA A 39 30.10 42.71 -40.44
C ALA A 39 30.40 42.07 -39.07
N ILE A 40 31.45 42.54 -38.38
CA ILE A 40 31.77 42.10 -37.00
C ILE A 40 30.65 42.48 -36.03
N LEU A 41 30.11 43.70 -36.13
CA LEU A 41 29.02 44.15 -35.27
C LEU A 41 27.73 43.34 -35.51
N MET A 42 27.42 43.01 -36.77
CA MET A 42 26.29 42.14 -37.13
C MET A 42 26.49 40.71 -36.63
N LEU A 43 27.71 40.17 -36.68
CA LEU A 43 28.03 38.87 -36.09
C LEU A 43 27.89 38.87 -34.57
N CYS A 44 28.36 39.91 -33.89
CA CYS A 44 28.17 40.05 -32.44
C CYS A 44 26.69 40.16 -32.07
N PHE A 45 25.89 40.91 -32.84
CA PHE A 45 24.45 41.03 -32.61
C PHE A 45 23.72 39.70 -32.86
N ALA A 46 24.06 39.00 -33.94
CA ALA A 46 23.54 37.67 -34.23
C ALA A 46 23.92 36.65 -33.13
N ALA A 47 25.15 36.71 -32.62
CA ALA A 47 25.59 35.87 -31.50
C ALA A 47 24.81 36.18 -30.21
N CYS A 48 24.58 37.46 -29.89
CA CYS A 48 23.75 37.85 -28.75
C CYS A 48 22.30 37.37 -28.89
N LEU A 49 21.70 37.49 -30.08
CA LEU A 49 20.36 36.96 -30.35
C LEU A 49 20.30 35.44 -30.23
N PHE A 50 21.32 34.74 -30.72
CA PHE A 50 21.41 33.29 -30.59
C PHE A 50 21.50 32.87 -29.12
N LEU A 51 22.37 33.52 -28.32
CA LEU A 51 22.46 33.27 -26.88
C LEU A 51 21.15 33.58 -26.14
N PHE A 52 20.46 34.63 -26.55
CA PHE A 52 19.15 34.98 -25.99
C PHE A 52 18.10 33.90 -26.31
N MET A 53 18.02 33.43 -27.56
CA MET A 53 17.11 32.34 -27.94
C MET A 53 17.41 31.04 -27.18
N VAL A 54 18.69 30.67 -27.05
CA VAL A 54 19.10 29.50 -26.25
C VAL A 54 18.69 29.67 -24.78
N SER A 55 18.82 30.88 -24.23
CA SER A 55 18.43 31.17 -22.84
C SER A 55 16.92 31.02 -22.62
N LEU A 56 16.09 31.43 -23.58
CA LEU A 56 14.64 31.24 -23.53
C LEU A 56 14.27 29.76 -23.59
N ILE A 57 14.89 28.99 -24.49
CA ILE A 57 14.65 27.53 -24.58
C ILE A 57 15.01 26.84 -23.27
N ILE A 58 16.14 27.21 -22.64
CA ILE A 58 16.54 26.65 -21.34
C ILE A 58 15.54 27.03 -20.25
N PHE A 59 15.02 28.26 -20.25
CA PHE A 59 14.02 28.71 -19.28
C PHE A 59 12.72 27.92 -19.41
N ASP A 60 12.21 27.76 -20.63
CA ASP A 60 10.98 27.01 -20.91
C ASP A 60 11.12 25.52 -20.58
N ALA A 61 12.24 24.90 -20.98
CA ALA A 61 12.57 23.53 -20.62
C ALA A 61 12.70 23.36 -19.10
N GLY A 62 13.23 24.38 -18.40
CA GLY A 62 13.33 24.40 -16.94
C GLY A 62 11.96 24.48 -16.26
N ALA A 63 11.03 25.29 -16.78
CA ALA A 63 9.66 25.37 -16.28
C ALA A 63 8.92 24.04 -16.46
N LEU A 64 8.99 23.45 -17.66
CA LEU A 64 8.39 22.14 -17.95
C LEU A 64 9.00 21.03 -17.10
N SER A 65 10.33 21.03 -16.94
CA SER A 65 11.04 20.08 -16.10
C SER A 65 10.62 20.18 -14.64
N ARG A 66 10.43 21.40 -14.13
CA ARG A 66 9.94 21.63 -12.76
C ARG A 66 8.53 21.06 -12.57
N ASP A 67 7.60 21.35 -13.47
CA ASP A 67 6.25 20.80 -13.34
C ASP A 67 6.25 19.27 -13.49
N LYS A 68 7.09 18.71 -14.35
CA LYS A 68 7.25 17.25 -14.44
C LYS A 68 7.77 16.65 -13.13
N VAL A 69 8.73 17.30 -12.47
CA VAL A 69 9.21 16.88 -11.15
C VAL A 69 8.09 16.99 -10.12
N ASP A 70 7.31 18.07 -10.12
CA ASP A 70 6.17 18.24 -9.20
C ASP A 70 5.12 17.13 -9.39
N VAL A 71 4.76 16.82 -10.64
CA VAL A 71 3.83 15.71 -10.93
C VAL A 71 4.41 14.36 -10.52
N GLN A 72 5.71 14.12 -10.73
CA GLN A 72 6.36 12.90 -10.24
C GLN A 72 6.33 12.81 -8.72
N MET A 73 6.64 13.91 -8.01
CA MET A 73 6.55 13.95 -6.54
C MET A 73 5.12 13.70 -6.07
N ALA A 74 4.12 14.21 -6.78
CA ALA A 74 2.72 13.93 -6.49
C ALA A 74 2.37 12.44 -6.68
N ALA A 75 2.81 11.82 -7.78
CA ALA A 75 2.64 10.39 -8.03
C ALA A 75 3.29 9.54 -6.92
N ASP A 76 4.55 9.83 -6.59
CA ASP A 76 5.33 9.10 -5.60
C ASP A 76 4.74 9.25 -4.20
N THR A 77 4.31 10.47 -3.83
CA THR A 77 3.69 10.72 -2.53
C THR A 77 2.33 10.03 -2.42
N ALA A 78 1.53 10.07 -3.49
CA ALA A 78 0.26 9.36 -3.56
C ALA A 78 0.47 7.84 -3.45
N GLY A 79 1.39 7.27 -4.23
CA GLY A 79 1.69 5.85 -4.22
C GLY A 79 2.18 5.39 -2.86
N TYR A 80 3.21 6.04 -2.34
CA TYR A 80 3.75 5.72 -1.02
C TYR A 80 2.69 5.78 0.07
N SER A 81 1.80 6.77 0.03
CA SER A 81 0.73 6.87 1.03
C SER A 81 -0.30 5.75 0.94
N GLN A 82 -0.69 5.34 -0.27
CA GLN A 82 -1.58 4.20 -0.49
C GLN A 82 -0.95 2.92 0.06
N ALA A 83 0.31 2.66 -0.29
CA ALA A 83 1.04 1.50 0.21
C ALA A 83 1.23 1.55 1.73
N ALA A 84 1.49 2.72 2.31
CA ALA A 84 1.65 2.88 3.76
C ALA A 84 0.35 2.57 4.51
N VAL A 85 -0.81 3.01 4.01
CA VAL A 85 -2.12 2.68 4.61
C VAL A 85 -2.39 1.18 4.51
N LYS A 86 -2.20 0.58 3.33
CA LYS A 86 -2.35 -0.87 3.14
C LYS A 86 -1.41 -1.66 4.06
N ALA A 87 -0.15 -1.25 4.19
CA ALA A 87 0.81 -1.90 5.07
C ALA A 87 0.42 -1.78 6.56
N ARG A 88 -0.08 -0.63 6.99
CA ARG A 88 -0.62 -0.47 8.36
C ARG A 88 -1.83 -1.38 8.59
N ALA A 89 -2.72 -1.50 7.62
CA ALA A 89 -3.85 -2.43 7.71
C ALA A 89 -3.38 -3.88 7.81
N MET A 90 -2.36 -4.29 7.05
CA MET A 90 -1.73 -5.61 7.19
C MET A 90 -1.16 -5.83 8.60
N ASN A 91 -0.49 -4.82 9.18
CA ASN A 91 0.00 -4.88 10.56
C ASN A 91 -1.13 -5.03 11.57
N MET A 92 -2.25 -4.31 11.39
CA MET A 92 -3.42 -4.42 12.26
C MET A 92 -4.10 -5.78 12.14
N VAL A 93 -4.18 -6.35 10.93
CA VAL A 93 -4.65 -7.73 10.73
C VAL A 93 -3.73 -8.72 11.42
N ALA A 94 -2.41 -8.55 11.34
CA ALA A 94 -1.44 -9.39 12.05
C ALA A 94 -1.62 -9.30 13.58
N PHE A 95 -1.82 -8.09 14.13
CA PHE A 95 -2.14 -7.92 15.55
C PHE A 95 -3.44 -8.61 15.94
N ALA A 96 -4.49 -8.52 15.12
CA ALA A 96 -5.74 -9.22 15.36
C ALA A 96 -5.59 -10.75 15.26
N ASN A 97 -4.75 -11.26 14.37
CA ASN A 97 -4.39 -12.68 14.31
C ASN A 97 -3.73 -13.14 15.63
N VAL A 98 -2.81 -12.34 16.18
CA VAL A 98 -2.19 -12.61 17.50
C VAL A 98 -3.22 -12.55 18.63
N GLY A 99 -4.15 -11.59 18.58
CA GLY A 99 -5.25 -11.46 19.54
C GLY A 99 -6.15 -12.69 19.54
N LYS A 100 -6.62 -13.12 18.37
CA LYS A 100 -7.41 -14.35 18.19
C LYS A 100 -6.67 -15.57 18.72
N ARG A 101 -5.40 -15.74 18.34
CA ARG A 101 -4.53 -16.83 18.82
C ARG A 101 -4.41 -16.83 20.35
N THR A 102 -4.26 -15.66 20.97
CA THR A 102 -4.14 -15.52 22.43
C THR A 102 -5.45 -15.89 23.12
N ILE A 103 -6.59 -15.40 22.64
CA ILE A 103 -7.91 -15.72 23.20
C ILE A 103 -8.19 -17.22 23.08
N SER A 104 -7.99 -17.80 21.90
CA SER A 104 -8.12 -19.24 21.68
C SER A 104 -7.16 -20.04 22.56
N GLY A 105 -5.92 -19.58 22.72
CA GLY A 105 -4.91 -20.21 23.59
C GLY A 105 -5.32 -20.23 25.06
N ILE A 106 -5.72 -19.08 25.62
CA ILE A 106 -6.22 -18.96 27.00
C ILE A 106 -7.42 -19.88 27.19
N ARG A 107 -8.36 -19.84 26.24
CA ARG A 107 -9.55 -20.67 26.26
C ARG A 107 -9.21 -22.16 26.32
N ASN A 108 -8.33 -22.63 25.44
CA ASN A 108 -7.89 -24.03 25.38
C ASN A 108 -7.10 -24.47 26.62
N MET A 109 -6.37 -23.55 27.25
CA MET A 109 -5.71 -23.81 28.53
C MET A 109 -6.76 -24.15 29.61
N TYR A 110 -7.81 -23.34 29.76
CA TYR A 110 -8.87 -23.62 30.74
C TYR A 110 -9.60 -24.94 30.46
N TYR A 111 -9.83 -25.29 29.19
CA TYR A 111 -10.46 -26.58 28.83
C TYR A 111 -9.70 -27.79 29.34
N THR A 112 -8.38 -27.69 29.38
CA THR A 112 -7.53 -28.84 29.67
C THR A 112 -6.99 -28.82 31.07
N GLN A 113 -6.92 -27.64 31.68
CA GLN A 113 -6.46 -27.45 33.04
C GLN A 113 -7.33 -28.22 34.04
N TYR A 114 -8.66 -28.12 33.95
CA TYR A 114 -9.53 -28.83 34.90
C TYR A 114 -9.48 -30.36 34.75
N PRO A 115 -9.66 -30.97 33.55
CA PRO A 115 -9.49 -32.42 33.40
C PRO A 115 -8.10 -32.92 33.81
N SER A 116 -7.06 -32.13 33.55
CA SER A 116 -5.69 -32.48 33.96
C SER A 116 -5.47 -32.37 35.45
N TYR A 117 -6.07 -31.36 36.09
CA TYR A 117 -6.10 -31.24 37.54
C TYR A 117 -6.84 -32.43 38.17
N MET A 118 -7.98 -32.83 37.62
CA MET A 118 -8.72 -34.00 38.08
C MET A 118 -7.93 -35.30 37.89
N SER A 119 -7.25 -35.49 36.75
CA SER A 119 -6.37 -36.63 36.52
C SER A 119 -5.18 -36.64 37.49
N TRP A 120 -4.58 -35.49 37.78
CA TRP A 120 -3.54 -35.37 38.79
C TRP A 120 -4.06 -35.72 40.18
N LEU A 121 -5.24 -35.22 40.56
CA LEU A 121 -5.87 -35.48 41.84
C LEU A 121 -6.18 -36.97 42.03
N ASP A 122 -6.75 -37.62 41.01
CA ASP A 122 -6.99 -39.07 40.99
C ASP A 122 -5.69 -39.86 41.14
N GLY A 123 -4.62 -39.40 40.48
CA GLY A 123 -3.27 -39.92 40.65
C GLY A 123 -2.71 -39.76 42.08
N GLN A 124 -3.02 -38.66 42.78
CA GLN A 124 -2.64 -38.50 44.20
C GLN A 124 -3.47 -39.42 45.11
N CYS A 125 -4.78 -39.51 44.87
CA CYS A 125 -5.69 -40.31 45.67
C CYS A 125 -5.41 -41.81 45.53
N SER A 126 -5.14 -42.30 44.33
CA SER A 126 -4.77 -43.71 44.09
C SER A 126 -3.46 -44.10 44.78
N ARG A 127 -2.48 -43.19 44.87
CA ARG A 127 -1.22 -43.41 45.61
C ARG A 127 -1.40 -43.36 47.13
N CYS A 128 -2.44 -42.69 47.61
CA CYS A 128 -2.77 -42.68 49.04
C CYS A 128 -3.26 -44.06 49.53
N CYS A 129 -3.84 -44.88 48.65
CA CYS A 129 -4.36 -46.20 49.00
C CYS A 129 -3.31 -47.21 49.48
N CYS A 130 -2.00 -46.91 49.37
CA CYS A 130 -0.95 -47.72 49.99
C CYS A 130 -0.95 -47.66 51.54
N GLY A 131 -1.80 -46.82 52.15
CA GLY A 131 -2.02 -46.76 53.59
C GLY A 131 -1.02 -45.87 54.33
N TRP A 132 -1.32 -45.61 55.62
CA TRP A 132 -0.58 -44.68 56.49
C TRP A 132 0.93 -45.05 56.56
N PHE A 133 1.29 -46.33 56.44
CA PHE A 133 2.66 -46.80 56.68
C PHE A 133 3.61 -46.76 55.48
N CYS A 134 3.13 -46.48 54.26
CA CYS A 134 3.98 -46.52 53.05
C CYS A 134 4.76 -45.23 52.75
N GLY A 135 4.73 -44.23 53.65
CA GLY A 135 5.48 -42.98 53.48
C GLY A 135 4.91 -42.02 52.43
N CYS A 136 3.75 -42.34 51.82
CA CYS A 136 3.06 -41.52 50.81
C CYS A 136 2.27 -40.34 51.42
N TRP A 137 2.73 -39.78 52.54
CA TRP A 137 2.07 -38.71 53.30
C TRP A 137 1.57 -37.56 52.44
N ASN A 138 2.45 -37.04 51.58
CA ASN A 138 2.15 -35.90 50.73
C ASN A 138 1.00 -36.17 49.76
N ALA A 139 0.91 -37.39 49.20
CA ALA A 139 -0.17 -37.74 48.28
C ALA A 139 -1.52 -37.83 49.02
N CYS A 140 -1.52 -38.40 50.23
CA CYS A 140 -2.71 -38.46 51.09
C CYS A 140 -3.18 -37.07 51.54
N PHE A 141 -2.27 -36.21 52.01
CA PHE A 141 -2.61 -34.85 52.41
C PHE A 141 -3.09 -34.01 51.22
N ASN A 142 -2.50 -34.17 50.04
CA ASN A 142 -2.99 -33.50 48.83
C ASN A 142 -4.39 -33.99 48.44
N CYS A 143 -4.64 -35.31 48.45
CA CYS A 143 -5.96 -35.86 48.13
C CYS A 143 -7.03 -35.35 49.12
N ILE A 144 -6.84 -35.61 50.42
CA ILE A 144 -7.80 -35.23 51.47
C ILE A 144 -7.94 -33.71 51.55
N GLY A 145 -6.82 -32.97 51.52
CA GLY A 145 -6.82 -31.51 51.59
C GLY A 145 -7.62 -30.87 50.46
N ASN A 146 -7.42 -31.31 49.21
CA ASN A 146 -8.20 -30.80 48.07
C ASN A 146 -9.69 -31.15 48.21
N TRP A 147 -10.05 -32.36 48.62
CA TRP A 147 -11.45 -32.73 48.84
C TRP A 147 -12.12 -31.95 49.99
N ILE A 148 -11.43 -31.76 51.12
CA ILE A 148 -11.96 -30.99 52.27
C ILE A 148 -12.11 -29.52 51.92
N SER A 149 -11.15 -28.95 51.17
CA SER A 149 -11.23 -27.57 50.68
C SER A 149 -12.30 -27.37 49.60
N LEU A 150 -12.95 -28.44 49.14
CA LEU A 150 -13.95 -28.46 48.07
C LEU A 150 -13.46 -27.88 46.74
N VAL A 151 -12.14 -27.68 46.57
CA VAL A 151 -11.54 -27.15 45.34
C VAL A 151 -11.98 -27.93 44.09
N PRO A 152 -11.99 -29.28 44.06
CA PRO A 152 -12.46 -30.01 42.88
C PRO A 152 -13.92 -29.71 42.52
N ILE A 153 -14.76 -29.43 43.52
CA ILE A 153 -16.18 -29.16 43.30
C ILE A 153 -16.37 -27.73 42.78
N PHE A 154 -15.74 -26.74 43.42
CA PHE A 154 -15.83 -25.35 42.96
C PHE A 154 -15.22 -25.17 41.57
N GLU A 155 -14.02 -25.69 41.34
CA GLU A 155 -13.37 -25.66 40.01
C GLU A 155 -14.17 -26.45 38.96
N GLY A 156 -14.85 -27.53 39.38
CA GLY A 156 -15.72 -28.30 38.49
C GLY A 156 -16.98 -27.56 38.10
N ILE A 157 -17.58 -26.82 39.04
CA ILE A 157 -18.71 -25.93 38.78
C ILE A 157 -18.28 -24.80 37.83
N ASP A 158 -17.14 -24.16 38.08
CA ASP A 158 -16.59 -23.10 37.23
C ASP A 158 -16.26 -23.64 35.82
N TYR A 159 -15.67 -24.84 35.72
CA TYR A 159 -15.42 -25.50 34.45
C TYR A 159 -16.71 -25.81 33.67
N ILE A 160 -17.76 -26.29 34.35
CA ILE A 160 -19.07 -26.52 33.73
C ILE A 160 -19.67 -25.19 33.27
N PHE A 161 -19.66 -24.14 34.09
CA PHE A 161 -20.13 -22.81 33.69
C PHE A 161 -19.32 -22.24 32.53
N PHE A 162 -18.03 -22.50 32.46
CA PHE A 162 -17.17 -22.10 31.36
C PHE A 162 -17.52 -22.84 30.07
N ILE A 163 -17.73 -24.17 30.11
CA ILE A 163 -18.21 -24.95 28.95
C ILE A 163 -19.60 -24.48 28.52
N ILE A 164 -20.53 -24.31 29.46
CA ILE A 164 -21.90 -23.88 29.15
C ILE A 164 -21.89 -22.47 28.58
N GLY A 165 -21.12 -21.55 29.18
CA GLY A 165 -20.91 -20.19 28.70
C GLY A 165 -20.39 -20.15 27.28
N ARG A 166 -19.53 -21.10 26.88
CA ARG A 166 -19.04 -21.25 25.51
C ARG A 166 -20.17 -21.55 24.50
N ILE A 167 -21.15 -22.36 24.89
CA ILE A 167 -22.31 -22.70 24.05
C ILE A 167 -23.33 -21.55 24.04
N ALA A 168 -23.53 -20.92 25.19
CA ALA A 168 -24.51 -19.85 25.37
C ALA A 168 -24.04 -18.48 24.85
N GLY A 169 -22.74 -18.30 24.63
CA GLY A 169 -22.10 -17.02 24.29
C GLY A 169 -21.49 -16.37 25.52
N ASP A 170 -20.16 -16.36 25.59
CA ASP A 170 -19.36 -15.72 26.63
C ASP A 170 -18.59 -14.51 26.07
N THR A 171 -18.09 -13.66 26.97
CA THR A 171 -17.35 -12.44 26.61
C THR A 171 -16.15 -12.69 25.70
N LEU A 172 -15.47 -13.83 25.87
CA LEU A 172 -14.36 -14.23 25.03
C LEU A 172 -14.80 -14.56 23.60
N THR A 173 -16.02 -15.09 23.39
CA THR A 173 -16.56 -15.31 22.04
C THR A 173 -16.92 -13.98 21.39
N ASP A 174 -17.51 -13.06 22.16
CA ASP A 174 -17.80 -11.70 21.67
C ASP A 174 -16.49 -10.98 21.26
N HIS A 175 -15.40 -11.18 22.01
CA HIS A 175 -14.09 -10.65 21.62
C HIS A 175 -13.53 -11.27 20.34
N LEU A 176 -13.71 -12.58 20.12
CA LEU A 176 -13.32 -13.22 18.86
C LEU A 176 -14.14 -12.70 17.69
N GLU A 177 -15.45 -12.52 17.87
CA GLU A 177 -16.36 -11.96 16.87
C GLU A 177 -16.01 -10.49 16.53
N ALA A 178 -15.68 -9.70 17.55
CA ALA A 178 -15.21 -8.32 17.36
C ALA A 178 -13.90 -8.26 16.58
N LEU A 179 -12.93 -9.14 16.88
CA LEU A 179 -11.68 -9.23 16.13
C LEU A 179 -11.88 -9.72 14.70
N ASP A 180 -12.79 -10.67 14.47
CA ASP A 180 -13.11 -11.16 13.13
C ASP A 180 -13.77 -10.07 12.27
N THR A 181 -14.74 -9.37 12.85
CA THR A 181 -15.39 -8.21 12.23
C THR A 181 -14.37 -7.13 11.90
N TYR A 182 -13.49 -6.79 12.86
CA TYR A 182 -12.42 -5.82 12.64
C TYR A 182 -11.48 -6.22 11.50
N GLN A 183 -11.06 -7.49 11.42
CA GLN A 183 -10.21 -7.95 10.32
C GLN A 183 -10.92 -7.90 8.97
N LYS A 184 -12.19 -8.33 8.91
CA LYS A 184 -13.01 -8.24 7.71
C LYS A 184 -13.14 -6.79 7.23
N GLU A 185 -13.45 -5.89 8.15
CA GLU A 185 -13.55 -4.45 7.88
C GLU A 185 -12.21 -3.89 7.39
N MET A 186 -11.08 -4.25 8.01
CA MET A 186 -9.76 -3.81 7.54
C MET A 186 -9.48 -4.31 6.11
N VAL A 187 -9.84 -5.54 5.77
CA VAL A 187 -9.65 -6.10 4.42
C VAL A 187 -10.51 -5.38 3.37
N GLU A 188 -11.74 -5.01 3.73
CA GLU A 188 -12.70 -4.38 2.83
C GLU A 188 -12.50 -2.86 2.71
N TYR A 189 -12.25 -2.15 3.81
CA TYR A 189 -12.19 -0.69 3.86
C TYR A 189 -10.80 -0.10 3.65
N ALA A 190 -9.72 -0.81 4.04
CA ALA A 190 -8.37 -0.26 3.90
C ALA A 190 -8.01 0.17 2.46
N PRO A 191 -8.41 -0.55 1.39
CA PRO A 191 -8.18 -0.09 0.02
C PRO A 191 -8.84 1.26 -0.31
N TYR A 192 -10.07 1.50 0.18
CA TYR A 192 -10.77 2.78 -0.01
C TYR A 192 -10.09 3.91 0.77
N TRP A 193 -9.70 3.65 2.02
CA TRP A 193 -8.94 4.62 2.81
C TRP A 193 -7.59 4.95 2.15
N ALA A 194 -6.89 3.93 1.66
CA ALA A 194 -5.62 4.07 0.97
C ALA A 194 -5.77 4.93 -0.31
N LEU A 195 -6.83 4.72 -1.09
CA LEU A 195 -7.15 5.56 -2.24
C LEU A 195 -7.41 7.01 -1.82
N GLY A 196 -8.20 7.24 -0.77
CA GLY A 196 -8.47 8.58 -0.26
C GLY A 196 -7.21 9.34 0.16
N GLU A 197 -6.31 8.69 0.89
CA GLU A 197 -5.00 9.25 1.26
C GLU A 197 -4.13 9.55 0.03
N ALA A 198 -4.12 8.65 -0.96
CA ALA A 198 -3.38 8.85 -2.21
C ALA A 198 -3.86 10.11 -2.95
N VAL A 199 -5.17 10.27 -3.10
CA VAL A 199 -5.77 11.43 -3.76
C VAL A 199 -5.44 12.72 -3.02
N ILE A 200 -5.70 12.77 -1.71
CA ILE A 200 -5.46 13.97 -0.90
C ILE A 200 -3.99 14.37 -0.93
N ARG A 201 -3.08 13.40 -0.84
CA ARG A 201 -1.63 13.68 -0.80
C ARG A 201 -1.06 14.00 -2.17
N GLY A 202 -1.49 13.36 -3.24
CA GLY A 202 -1.06 13.72 -4.58
C GLY A 202 -1.54 15.13 -4.94
N VAL A 203 -2.80 15.48 -4.60
CA VAL A 203 -3.33 16.83 -4.85
C VAL A 203 -2.59 17.90 -4.05
N ARG A 204 -2.28 17.63 -2.77
CA ARG A 204 -1.46 18.54 -1.95
C ARG A 204 -0.05 18.77 -2.49
N ASN A 205 0.46 17.86 -3.32
CA ASN A 205 1.75 17.97 -4.00
C ASN A 205 1.62 18.49 -5.44
N GLY A 206 0.50 19.11 -5.79
CA GLY A 206 0.34 19.85 -7.04
C GLY A 206 -0.30 19.06 -8.19
N ALA A 207 -0.73 17.81 -7.99
CA ALA A 207 -1.58 17.15 -8.98
C ALA A 207 -3.00 17.73 -8.95
N ASN A 208 -3.62 17.91 -10.12
CA ASN A 208 -5.06 18.18 -10.20
C ASN A 208 -5.86 16.89 -10.15
N VAL A 209 -5.27 15.78 -10.57
CA VAL A 209 -5.93 14.48 -10.66
C VAL A 209 -4.97 13.39 -10.21
N VAL A 210 -5.46 12.48 -9.39
CA VAL A 210 -4.70 11.32 -8.91
C VAL A 210 -5.59 10.10 -9.01
N THR A 211 -5.18 9.10 -9.77
CA THR A 211 -5.93 7.84 -9.87
C THR A 211 -5.03 6.65 -9.63
N THR A 212 -5.63 5.50 -9.34
CA THR A 212 -4.92 4.28 -9.02
C THR A 212 -5.50 3.07 -9.73
N PHE A 213 -4.63 2.11 -10.00
CA PHE A 213 -4.98 0.73 -10.29
C PHE A 213 -4.25 -0.16 -9.28
N PRO A 214 -4.89 -1.20 -8.73
CA PRO A 214 -6.30 -1.53 -8.92
C PRO A 214 -7.22 -0.60 -8.12
N MET A 215 -8.44 -0.40 -8.60
CA MET A 215 -9.46 0.32 -7.83
C MET A 215 -9.96 -0.55 -6.65
N PRO A 216 -10.38 0.04 -5.52
CA PRO A 216 -10.83 -0.72 -4.35
C PRO A 216 -11.96 -1.73 -4.59
N ASP A 217 -12.84 -1.43 -5.55
CA ASP A 217 -13.96 -2.28 -5.98
C ASP A 217 -13.55 -3.40 -6.96
N ASN A 218 -12.31 -3.38 -7.45
CA ASN A 218 -11.76 -4.46 -8.25
C ASN A 218 -11.68 -5.75 -7.42
N THR A 219 -12.44 -6.76 -7.83
CA THR A 219 -12.58 -8.02 -7.09
C THR A 219 -11.32 -8.88 -7.11
N THR A 220 -10.44 -8.69 -8.09
CA THR A 220 -9.24 -9.50 -8.30
C THR A 220 -8.02 -8.93 -7.58
N TYR A 221 -7.82 -7.62 -7.67
CA TYR A 221 -6.60 -6.96 -7.20
C TYR A 221 -6.85 -5.83 -6.19
N GLY A 222 -8.07 -5.30 -6.12
CA GLY A 222 -8.41 -4.12 -5.32
C GLY A 222 -8.35 -4.35 -3.81
N LYS A 223 -8.80 -5.52 -3.36
CA LYS A 223 -8.80 -5.91 -1.95
C LYS A 223 -7.39 -6.19 -1.44
N LEU A 224 -7.18 -6.07 -0.12
CA LEU A 224 -5.94 -6.56 0.48
C LEU A 224 -5.76 -8.05 0.12
N PRO A 225 -4.52 -8.50 -0.15
CA PRO A 225 -4.22 -9.87 -0.56
C PRO A 225 -4.34 -10.87 0.60
N LEU A 226 -5.45 -10.82 1.31
CA LEU A 226 -5.73 -11.59 2.51
C LEU A 226 -6.93 -12.49 2.27
N LYS A 227 -6.83 -13.73 2.74
CA LYS A 227 -7.94 -14.69 2.73
C LYS A 227 -8.03 -15.31 4.11
N LYS A 228 -9.25 -15.34 4.64
CA LYS A 228 -9.58 -16.14 5.83
C LYS A 228 -9.57 -17.60 5.42
N ASP A 229 -8.79 -18.42 6.09
CA ASP A 229 -8.86 -19.86 5.87
C ASP A 229 -10.13 -20.42 6.52
N THR A 230 -10.68 -21.49 5.95
CA THR A 230 -11.95 -22.06 6.40
C THR A 230 -11.83 -23.56 6.61
N GLY A 231 -12.62 -24.06 7.57
CA GLY A 231 -12.70 -25.47 7.88
C GLY A 231 -11.82 -25.89 9.05
N PHE A 232 -11.88 -27.20 9.34
CA PHE A 232 -11.22 -27.79 10.50
C PHE A 232 -9.70 -27.54 10.55
N PRO A 233 -8.93 -27.68 9.44
CA PRO A 233 -7.50 -27.40 9.48
C PRO A 233 -7.18 -25.97 9.95
N ALA A 234 -7.88 -24.97 9.40
CA ALA A 234 -7.73 -23.56 9.74
C ALA A 234 -7.99 -23.26 11.22
N ALA A 235 -9.04 -23.86 11.78
CA ALA A 235 -9.38 -23.72 13.21
C ALA A 235 -8.32 -24.31 14.13
N VAL A 236 -7.54 -25.28 13.66
CA VAL A 236 -6.41 -25.86 14.40
C VAL A 236 -5.14 -25.01 14.24
N GLU A 237 -5.06 -24.10 13.26
CA GLU A 237 -3.89 -23.20 13.09
C GLU A 237 -3.92 -21.96 13.99
N THR A 238 -5.11 -21.49 14.39
CA THR A 238 -5.25 -20.47 15.44
C THR A 238 -4.95 -20.96 16.82
N CYS A 239 -4.97 -22.26 16.95
CA CYS A 239 -4.41 -22.97 18.07
C CYS A 239 -2.89 -22.86 18.04
N LEU A 240 -2.25 -22.72 19.21
CA LEU A 240 -0.81 -22.91 19.40
C LEU A 240 -0.36 -24.36 19.09
N ALA A 241 -1.17 -25.13 18.38
CA ALA A 241 -1.01 -26.54 18.14
C ALA A 241 -0.01 -26.76 17.01
N PRO A 242 1.02 -27.59 17.25
CA PRO A 242 1.79 -28.16 16.18
C PRO A 242 0.94 -29.16 15.38
N THR A 243 0.32 -28.75 14.26
CA THR A 243 -0.18 -29.75 13.30
C THR A 243 0.97 -30.27 12.45
N TYR A 244 1.41 -31.47 12.79
CA TYR A 244 2.57 -32.19 12.23
C TYR A 244 2.48 -32.47 10.72
N VAL A 245 1.35 -32.23 10.06
CA VAL A 245 1.14 -32.68 8.67
C VAL A 245 1.09 -31.54 7.66
N TRP A 246 0.68 -30.32 8.03
CA TRP A 246 0.44 -29.25 7.04
C TRP A 246 0.76 -27.82 7.50
N ASN A 247 1.13 -27.58 8.76
CA ASN A 247 1.40 -26.23 9.23
C ASN A 247 2.90 -25.99 9.49
N PRO A 248 3.58 -25.11 8.73
CA PRO A 248 4.97 -24.73 8.96
C PRO A 248 5.22 -24.09 10.33
N SER A 249 4.16 -23.57 10.97
CA SER A 249 4.23 -23.04 12.33
C SER A 249 4.27 -24.13 13.41
N SER A 250 4.22 -25.43 13.07
CA SER A 250 4.13 -26.47 14.10
C SER A 250 5.40 -26.67 14.96
N PRO A 251 6.60 -26.92 14.41
CA PRO A 251 7.81 -26.99 15.23
C PRO A 251 8.35 -25.58 15.49
N GLY A 252 8.19 -24.67 14.53
CA GLY A 252 8.67 -23.29 14.58
C GLY A 252 7.95 -22.46 15.63
N SER A 253 6.62 -22.47 15.68
CA SER A 253 5.90 -21.78 16.77
C SER A 253 6.06 -22.48 18.10
N LEU A 254 6.25 -23.80 18.17
CA LEU A 254 6.62 -24.42 19.45
C LEU A 254 7.99 -23.93 19.94
N LEU A 255 8.98 -23.84 19.05
CA LEU A 255 10.31 -23.32 19.37
C LEU A 255 10.26 -21.83 19.70
N GLU A 256 9.49 -21.04 18.96
CA GLU A 256 9.29 -19.61 19.20
C GLU A 256 8.51 -19.38 20.49
N TRP A 257 7.47 -20.17 20.76
CA TRP A 257 6.74 -20.14 22.01
C TRP A 257 7.66 -20.51 23.17
N GLN A 258 8.48 -21.56 23.02
CA GLN A 258 9.52 -21.88 23.99
C GLN A 258 10.55 -20.75 24.14
N ARG A 259 10.93 -20.08 23.06
CA ARG A 259 11.90 -18.97 23.08
C ARG A 259 11.31 -17.73 23.77
N ASN A 260 10.09 -17.34 23.41
CA ASN A 260 9.35 -16.22 23.99
C ASN A 260 9.01 -16.49 25.46
N PHE A 261 8.63 -17.73 25.82
CA PHE A 261 8.48 -18.13 27.23
C PHE A 261 9.82 -18.13 27.96
N GLN A 262 10.90 -18.59 27.35
CA GLN A 262 12.23 -18.55 27.95
C GLN A 262 12.70 -17.11 28.15
N GLU A 263 12.38 -16.21 27.22
CA GLU A 263 12.67 -14.79 27.32
C GLU A 263 11.82 -14.12 28.41
N LEU A 264 10.52 -14.43 28.48
CA LEU A 264 9.66 -14.01 29.59
C LEU A 264 10.16 -14.54 30.94
N LYS A 265 10.67 -15.77 31.01
CA LYS A 265 11.32 -16.33 32.21
C LYS A 265 12.58 -15.57 32.57
N ASN A 266 13.44 -15.29 31.60
CA ASN A 266 14.68 -14.55 31.80
C ASN A 266 14.41 -13.09 32.24
N ASN A 267 13.31 -12.51 31.77
CA ASN A 267 12.89 -11.14 32.08
C ASN A 267 11.94 -11.06 33.29
N SER A 268 11.48 -12.20 33.82
CA SER A 268 10.61 -12.26 34.98
C SER A 268 11.41 -12.01 36.26
N VAL A 269 11.18 -10.87 36.89
CA VAL A 269 11.80 -10.47 38.16
C VAL A 269 11.22 -11.15 39.40
N SER A 270 10.22 -12.02 39.26
CA SER A 270 9.58 -12.71 40.39
C SER A 270 10.33 -13.99 40.76
N SER A 271 10.84 -14.02 42.00
CA SER A 271 11.37 -15.23 42.66
C SER A 271 10.31 -15.84 43.58
N PRO A 272 10.11 -17.17 43.60
CA PRO A 272 10.80 -18.16 42.79
C PRO A 272 10.30 -18.13 41.34
N ASN A 273 11.19 -18.41 40.38
CA ASN A 273 10.85 -18.51 38.95
C ASN A 273 9.62 -19.42 38.79
N ILE A 274 8.45 -18.81 38.55
CA ILE A 274 7.16 -19.52 38.43
C ILE A 274 7.22 -20.59 37.32
N ALA A 275 8.24 -20.57 36.46
CA ALA A 275 8.44 -21.56 35.41
C ALA A 275 9.90 -22.05 35.30
N SER A 276 10.43 -22.74 36.33
CA SER A 276 11.53 -23.70 36.08
C SER A 276 11.05 -24.76 35.08
N LYS A 277 11.89 -25.19 34.12
CA LYS A 277 11.58 -26.26 33.13
C LYS A 277 11.24 -27.60 33.81
N GLY A 278 10.03 -27.70 34.35
CA GLY A 278 9.54 -28.86 35.06
C GLY A 278 8.55 -29.66 34.21
N PRO A 279 8.24 -30.91 34.58
CA PRO A 279 7.25 -31.76 33.92
C PRO A 279 5.89 -31.09 33.68
N ARG A 280 5.52 -30.11 34.52
CA ARG A 280 4.30 -29.28 34.36
C ARG A 280 4.25 -28.50 33.05
N GLU A 281 5.40 -28.08 32.51
CA GLU A 281 5.47 -27.29 31.27
C GLU A 281 5.22 -28.16 30.03
N VAL A 282 5.80 -29.35 29.97
CA VAL A 282 5.56 -30.33 28.88
C VAL A 282 4.10 -30.78 28.88
N VAL A 283 3.52 -30.99 30.07
CA VAL A 283 2.10 -31.32 30.24
C VAL A 283 1.21 -30.16 29.79
N SER A 284 1.56 -28.90 30.08
CA SER A 284 0.81 -27.73 29.59
C SER A 284 0.77 -27.64 28.06
N ILE A 285 1.86 -28.02 27.38
CA ILE A 285 1.90 -28.04 25.91
C ILE A 285 1.02 -29.17 25.36
N ALA A 286 1.19 -30.40 25.85
CA ALA A 286 0.37 -31.55 25.42
C ALA A 286 -1.13 -31.32 25.67
N ASN A 287 -1.46 -30.64 26.77
CA ASN A 287 -2.82 -30.28 27.12
C ASN A 287 -3.36 -29.14 26.25
N SER A 288 -2.55 -28.16 25.87
CA SER A 288 -2.98 -27.14 24.90
C SER A 288 -3.40 -27.78 23.57
N TRP A 289 -2.77 -28.89 23.17
CA TRP A 289 -3.10 -29.66 21.97
C TRP A 289 -4.46 -30.37 22.05
N THR A 290 -4.77 -31.01 23.18
CA THR A 290 -6.07 -31.68 23.38
C THR A 290 -7.21 -30.67 23.49
N GLY A 291 -6.97 -29.51 24.13
CA GLY A 291 -7.93 -28.41 24.18
C GLY A 291 -8.24 -27.85 22.81
N CYS A 292 -7.22 -27.75 21.95
CA CYS A 292 -7.37 -27.31 20.57
C CYS A 292 -8.24 -28.22 19.72
N PHE A 293 -8.04 -29.54 19.82
CA PHE A 293 -8.89 -30.49 19.10
C PHE A 293 -10.34 -30.40 19.56
N LEU A 294 -10.57 -30.35 20.87
CA LEU A 294 -11.90 -30.17 21.45
C LEU A 294 -12.53 -28.84 21.03
N GLY A 295 -11.73 -27.78 20.92
CA GLY A 295 -12.22 -26.47 20.53
C GLY A 295 -12.58 -26.37 19.05
N ALA A 296 -11.81 -27.01 18.17
CA ALA A 296 -12.06 -27.06 16.73
C ALA A 296 -13.28 -27.93 16.35
N LEU A 297 -13.71 -28.84 17.24
CA LEU A 297 -14.94 -29.61 17.06
C LEU A 297 -16.23 -28.79 17.29
N LEU A 298 -16.11 -27.56 17.81
CA LEU A 298 -17.25 -26.71 18.10
C LEU A 298 -17.45 -25.66 16.98
N PRO A 299 -18.64 -25.64 16.33
CA PRO A 299 -18.82 -24.97 15.04
C PRO A 299 -18.63 -23.45 15.08
N LYS A 300 -19.12 -22.77 16.14
CA LYS A 300 -19.05 -21.30 16.23
C LYS A 300 -17.62 -20.78 16.34
N GLU A 301 -16.74 -21.50 17.03
CA GLU A 301 -15.33 -21.10 17.14
C GLU A 301 -14.48 -21.50 15.96
N ALA A 302 -14.77 -22.65 15.35
CA ALA A 302 -14.13 -23.04 14.10
C ALA A 302 -14.37 -22.01 12.98
N GLU A 303 -15.46 -21.24 13.07
CA GLU A 303 -15.79 -20.16 12.13
C GLU A 303 -15.11 -18.82 12.50
N LEU A 304 -15.09 -18.45 13.78
CA LEU A 304 -14.58 -17.13 14.22
C LEU A 304 -13.07 -17.09 14.44
N SER A 305 -12.49 -18.20 14.87
CA SER A 305 -11.07 -18.26 15.22
C SER A 305 -10.12 -18.11 14.03
N PRO A 306 -10.37 -18.67 12.81
CA PRO A 306 -9.38 -18.71 11.73
C PRO A 306 -8.72 -17.36 11.46
N PRO A 307 -7.39 -17.33 11.26
CA PRO A 307 -6.67 -16.10 11.01
C PRO A 307 -6.77 -15.77 9.51
N TYR A 308 -6.39 -14.55 9.16
CA TYR A 308 -6.24 -14.15 7.77
C TYR A 308 -4.81 -14.42 7.29
N TYR A 309 -4.70 -15.05 6.12
CA TYR A 309 -3.44 -15.39 5.45
C TYR A 309 -3.24 -14.66 4.14
N LEU A 310 -1.98 -14.55 3.72
CA LEU A 310 -1.58 -13.83 2.53
C LEU A 310 -1.80 -14.76 1.33
N THR A 311 -2.54 -14.26 0.34
CA THR A 311 -2.76 -14.98 -0.93
C THR A 311 -1.69 -14.71 -1.97
N ALA A 312 -0.88 -13.66 -1.79
CA ALA A 312 0.11 -13.16 -2.76
C ALA A 312 1.56 -13.50 -2.37
N THR A 313 1.84 -14.77 -2.08
CA THR A 313 3.15 -15.24 -1.56
C THR A 313 4.23 -15.42 -2.62
N GLY A 314 3.90 -15.36 -3.90
CA GLY A 314 4.87 -15.58 -4.99
C GLY A 314 5.55 -14.31 -5.51
N ASP A 315 6.50 -14.56 -6.42
CA ASP A 315 7.15 -13.57 -7.29
C ASP A 315 6.50 -13.47 -8.68
N SER A 316 5.30 -14.03 -8.85
CA SER A 316 4.55 -13.86 -10.09
C SER A 316 4.08 -12.42 -10.24
N GLY A 317 3.92 -11.95 -11.48
CA GLY A 317 3.33 -10.65 -11.77
C GLY A 317 1.96 -10.46 -11.10
N GLU A 318 1.15 -11.53 -11.02
CA GLU A 318 -0.12 -11.55 -10.30
C GLU A 318 0.02 -11.27 -8.81
N ALA A 319 0.96 -11.95 -8.14
CA ALA A 319 1.22 -11.73 -6.72
C ALA A 319 1.76 -10.32 -6.48
N TYR A 320 2.62 -9.82 -7.36
CA TYR A 320 3.10 -8.44 -7.29
C TYR A 320 1.97 -7.43 -7.49
N MET A 321 1.07 -7.63 -8.45
CA MET A 321 -0.08 -6.72 -8.63
C MET A 321 -1.04 -6.72 -7.45
N LYS A 322 -1.27 -7.87 -6.80
CA LYS A 322 -2.07 -7.93 -5.56
C LYS A 322 -1.42 -7.18 -4.37
N LYS A 323 -0.10 -7.05 -4.36
CA LYS A 323 0.66 -6.32 -3.31
C LYS A 323 0.94 -4.87 -3.69
N SER A 324 0.72 -4.49 -4.95
CA SER A 324 1.12 -3.18 -5.47
C SER A 324 -0.07 -2.38 -5.94
N ASN A 325 0.20 -1.10 -6.19
CA ASN A 325 -0.71 -0.19 -6.82
C ASN A 325 0.11 0.69 -7.76
N ILE A 326 -0.45 0.96 -8.92
CA ILE A 326 0.04 1.92 -9.89
C ILE A 326 -0.79 3.18 -9.68
N ILE A 327 -0.10 4.31 -9.62
CA ILE A 327 -0.69 5.64 -9.51
C ILE A 327 -0.44 6.36 -10.83
N TRP A 328 -1.46 7.04 -11.31
CA TRP A 328 -1.30 8.12 -12.28
C TRP A 328 -1.62 9.41 -11.58
N SER A 329 -0.79 10.40 -11.84
CA SER A 329 -1.04 11.78 -11.43
C SER A 329 -1.00 12.67 -12.67
N TYR A 330 -1.81 13.70 -12.66
CA TYR A 330 -1.89 14.67 -13.74
C TYR A 330 -2.02 16.06 -13.15
N ARG A 331 -1.26 17.00 -13.71
CA ARG A 331 -1.32 18.42 -13.40
C ARG A 331 -1.62 19.19 -14.67
N PHE A 332 -2.68 19.98 -14.59
CA PHE A 332 -3.06 20.93 -15.61
C PHE A 332 -2.33 22.24 -15.39
N ASN A 333 -1.82 22.84 -16.47
CA ASN A 333 -1.23 24.17 -16.46
C ASN A 333 -1.62 24.88 -17.77
N GLU A 334 -2.46 25.91 -17.65
CA GLU A 334 -2.97 26.69 -18.79
C GLU A 334 -1.86 27.29 -19.66
N ASP A 335 -0.70 27.62 -19.07
CA ASP A 335 0.43 28.21 -19.79
C ASP A 335 1.04 27.23 -20.83
N TYR A 336 0.86 25.92 -20.63
CA TYR A 336 1.32 24.90 -21.60
C TYR A 336 0.41 24.80 -22.81
N ALA A 337 -0.90 25.00 -22.63
CA ALA A 337 -1.87 24.94 -23.71
C ALA A 337 -1.81 26.13 -24.65
N GLY A 338 -1.49 27.31 -24.12
CA GLY A 338 -1.36 28.54 -24.90
C GLY A 338 0.09 28.88 -25.22
N GLN A 339 0.84 29.35 -24.22
CA GLN A 339 2.06 30.13 -24.46
C GLN A 339 3.20 29.30 -25.04
N LEU A 340 3.51 28.12 -24.47
CA LEU A 340 4.61 27.31 -25.01
C LEU A 340 4.29 26.85 -26.42
N ARG A 341 3.06 26.38 -26.66
CA ARG A 341 2.64 25.93 -27.99
C ARG A 341 2.71 27.07 -29.01
N ASP A 342 2.16 28.24 -28.69
CA ASP A 342 2.17 29.41 -29.57
C ASP A 342 3.59 29.94 -29.85
N ASN A 343 4.49 29.90 -28.85
CA ASN A 343 5.87 30.36 -28.99
C ASN A 343 6.67 29.52 -29.99
N TYR A 344 6.40 28.22 -30.09
CA TYR A 344 7.12 27.30 -30.98
C TYR A 344 6.36 26.99 -32.28
N ASP A 345 5.02 27.08 -32.31
CA ASP A 345 4.20 26.93 -33.52
C ASP A 345 4.52 28.01 -34.58
N ALA A 346 5.01 29.18 -34.17
CA ALA A 346 5.41 30.23 -35.10
C ALA A 346 6.75 29.93 -35.82
N VAL A 347 7.58 29.04 -35.27
CA VAL A 347 8.95 28.76 -35.75
C VAL A 347 9.06 27.39 -36.42
N ILE A 348 8.20 26.45 -36.01
CA ILE A 348 8.14 25.09 -36.55
C ILE A 348 7.21 25.11 -37.79
N ASP A 349 7.66 24.53 -38.91
CA ASP A 349 6.99 24.60 -40.21
C ASP A 349 5.55 24.03 -40.15
N LYS A 350 4.63 24.54 -40.99
CA LYS A 350 3.21 24.12 -41.04
C LYS A 350 3.02 22.64 -41.36
N ASP A 351 4.04 22.00 -41.92
CA ASP A 351 4.08 20.56 -42.20
C ASP A 351 4.27 19.72 -40.91
N TYR A 352 4.73 20.33 -39.82
CA TYR A 352 4.65 19.78 -38.46
C TYR A 352 3.32 20.24 -37.84
N SER A 353 2.21 19.66 -38.28
CA SER A 353 0.93 20.00 -37.67
C SER A 353 0.96 19.61 -36.18
N THR A 354 0.87 20.58 -35.27
CA THR A 354 0.65 20.33 -33.84
C THR A 354 -0.75 19.78 -33.53
N ASN A 355 -1.60 19.68 -34.56
CA ASN A 355 -2.80 18.84 -34.58
C ASN A 355 -2.48 17.34 -34.79
N ILE A 356 -1.33 16.85 -34.32
CA ILE A 356 -1.17 15.41 -34.11
C ILE A 356 -2.17 15.05 -33.01
N ILE A 357 -3.23 14.36 -33.39
CA ILE A 357 -4.21 13.79 -32.46
C ILE A 357 -3.44 12.98 -31.40
N GLY A 358 -3.47 13.49 -30.17
CA GLY A 358 -2.77 12.90 -29.02
C GLY A 358 -1.36 13.44 -28.78
N LEU A 359 -1.17 14.77 -28.77
CA LEU A 359 -0.20 15.42 -27.90
C LEU A 359 -0.97 16.01 -26.70
N PRO A 360 -0.40 16.04 -25.49
CA PRO A 360 -1.06 16.65 -24.35
C PRO A 360 -1.27 18.14 -24.65
N GLU A 361 -2.49 18.59 -24.54
CA GLU A 361 -2.89 19.96 -24.82
C GLU A 361 -2.52 20.89 -23.67
N GLY A 362 -2.64 20.49 -22.41
CA GLY A 362 -2.48 21.46 -21.31
C GLY A 362 -1.85 20.93 -20.03
N GLY A 363 -1.43 19.67 -19.97
CA GLY A 363 -0.98 19.10 -18.71
C GLY A 363 0.16 18.11 -18.82
N VAL A 364 0.83 17.94 -17.68
CA VAL A 364 1.89 16.96 -17.48
C VAL A 364 1.34 15.85 -16.61
N TRP A 365 1.60 14.61 -16.98
CA TRP A 365 1.23 13.44 -16.18
C TRP A 365 2.46 12.67 -15.76
N SER A 366 2.33 11.89 -14.69
CA SER A 366 3.36 10.93 -14.29
C SER A 366 2.77 9.71 -13.63
N MET A 367 3.59 8.66 -13.54
CA MET A 367 3.25 7.41 -12.90
C MET A 367 4.20 7.09 -11.76
N ALA A 368 3.67 6.43 -10.75
CA ALA A 368 4.45 5.79 -9.71
C ALA A 368 3.86 4.42 -9.42
N ARG A 369 4.71 3.50 -8.97
CA ARG A 369 4.27 2.23 -8.42
C ARG A 369 4.72 2.13 -6.98
N SER A 370 3.84 1.64 -6.14
CA SER A 370 4.15 1.34 -4.75
C SER A 370 3.66 -0.04 -4.38
N GLU A 371 4.29 -0.65 -3.40
CA GLU A 371 3.89 -1.96 -2.90
C GLU A 371 3.97 -2.03 -1.39
N ILE A 372 3.12 -2.89 -0.81
CA ILE A 372 3.34 -3.39 0.54
C ILE A 372 4.47 -4.41 0.48
N TYR A 373 5.38 -4.31 1.44
CA TYR A 373 6.56 -5.12 1.52
C TYR A 373 6.78 -5.59 2.94
N TYR A 374 7.12 -6.87 3.07
CA TYR A 374 7.56 -7.46 4.31
C TYR A 374 9.05 -7.74 4.19
N LYS A 375 9.83 -7.26 5.16
CA LYS A 375 11.29 -7.39 5.13
C LYS A 375 11.68 -8.86 5.44
N PRO A 376 12.45 -9.55 4.57
CA PRO A 376 12.89 -10.93 4.82
C PRO A 376 13.65 -11.10 6.14
N ASP A 377 14.47 -10.11 6.53
CA ASP A 377 15.20 -10.17 7.81
C ASP A 377 14.28 -10.20 9.04
N ASN A 378 13.03 -9.74 8.90
CA ASN A 378 12.04 -9.78 9.95
C ASN A 378 11.24 -11.09 9.93
N ASP A 379 11.40 -11.92 8.90
CA ASP A 379 10.71 -13.18 8.77
C ASP A 379 11.29 -14.17 9.81
N PRO A 380 10.53 -14.52 10.85
CA PRO A 380 11.00 -15.47 11.85
C PRO A 380 10.86 -16.92 11.38
N ASN A 381 10.43 -17.14 10.14
CA ASN A 381 10.22 -18.45 9.57
C ASN A 381 11.45 -19.34 9.63
N LEU A 382 11.20 -20.57 10.08
CA LEU A 382 12.01 -21.74 9.76
C LEU A 382 11.57 -22.40 8.43
N PHE A 383 10.40 -22.01 7.88
CA PHE A 383 9.78 -22.63 6.69
C PHE A 383 9.01 -21.60 5.85
N GLU A 384 9.08 -21.71 4.52
CA GLU A 384 8.38 -20.84 3.57
C GLU A 384 6.91 -21.26 3.36
N GLY A 385 6.00 -20.29 3.12
CA GLY A 385 4.62 -20.59 2.74
C GLY A 385 3.58 -19.51 3.11
N PRO A 386 2.30 -19.70 2.71
CA PRO A 386 1.20 -18.77 3.03
C PRO A 386 0.75 -18.77 4.49
N HIS A 387 1.05 -19.83 5.24
CA HIS A 387 0.78 -19.97 6.68
C HIS A 387 2.01 -19.65 7.54
N ALA A 388 2.97 -18.93 6.96
CA ALA A 388 4.21 -18.60 7.59
C ALA A 388 4.04 -17.68 8.82
N MET A 389 4.97 -17.80 9.77
CA MET A 389 4.91 -17.10 11.05
C MET A 389 4.94 -15.58 10.89
N TRP A 390 5.63 -15.05 9.88
CA TRP A 390 5.68 -13.60 9.63
C TRP A 390 4.32 -12.93 9.46
N MET A 391 3.26 -13.69 9.14
CA MET A 391 1.88 -13.22 9.09
C MET A 391 1.29 -12.78 10.44
N PHE A 392 1.96 -13.15 11.53
CA PHE A 392 1.68 -12.73 12.89
C PHE A 392 2.59 -11.59 13.35
N HIS A 393 3.53 -11.14 12.51
CA HIS A 393 4.47 -10.08 12.85
C HIS A 393 4.08 -8.75 12.17
N PRO A 394 3.85 -7.68 12.95
CA PRO A 394 3.43 -6.38 12.43
C PRO A 394 4.64 -5.59 11.91
N SER A 395 5.27 -6.06 10.83
CA SER A 395 6.43 -5.38 10.22
C SER A 395 6.29 -5.14 8.72
N TRP A 396 5.05 -5.02 8.24
CA TRP A 396 4.74 -4.59 6.90
C TRP A 396 5.03 -3.10 6.73
N ILE A 397 5.67 -2.75 5.63
CA ILE A 397 5.98 -1.37 5.24
C ILE A 397 5.48 -1.09 3.82
N GLY A 398 5.13 0.16 3.54
CA GLY A 398 4.93 0.61 2.16
C GLY A 398 6.28 1.03 1.58
N LYS A 399 6.51 0.77 0.29
CA LYS A 399 7.67 1.29 -0.44
C LYS A 399 7.31 1.65 -1.87
N LEU A 400 8.10 2.55 -2.45
CA LEU A 400 8.05 2.86 -3.89
C LEU A 400 8.89 1.84 -4.67
N ARG A 401 8.50 1.62 -5.92
CA ARG A 401 9.17 0.70 -6.86
C ARG A 401 9.07 1.30 -8.27
N PRO A 402 10.03 0.99 -9.17
CA PRO A 402 9.83 1.23 -10.59
C PRO A 402 8.51 0.63 -11.09
N VAL A 403 7.86 1.28 -12.05
CA VAL A 403 6.57 0.83 -12.61
C VAL A 403 6.69 -0.58 -13.16
N THR A 404 7.74 -0.83 -13.95
CA THR A 404 8.09 -2.15 -14.48
C THR A 404 9.56 -2.47 -14.18
N LEU A 405 9.85 -3.75 -13.94
CA LEU A 405 11.21 -4.26 -13.93
C LEU A 405 11.47 -5.01 -15.24
N LYS A 406 12.74 -5.07 -15.66
CA LYS A 406 13.18 -5.66 -16.94
C LYS A 406 12.69 -7.09 -17.20
N ASN A 407 12.40 -7.86 -16.15
CA ASN A 407 11.97 -9.26 -16.22
C ASN A 407 10.65 -9.51 -15.47
N GLU A 408 9.88 -8.46 -15.21
CA GLU A 408 8.59 -8.56 -14.52
C GLU A 408 7.46 -8.37 -15.53
N ASP A 409 6.78 -9.47 -15.87
CA ASP A 409 5.59 -9.42 -16.71
C ASP A 409 4.40 -8.99 -15.87
N MET A 410 3.79 -7.86 -16.25
CA MET A 410 2.54 -7.42 -15.62
C MET A 410 1.39 -8.30 -16.11
N PRO A 411 0.55 -8.83 -15.22
CA PRO A 411 -0.57 -9.73 -15.57
C PRO A 411 -1.75 -8.99 -16.22
N VAL A 412 -1.70 -7.66 -16.28
CA VAL A 412 -2.71 -6.79 -16.87
C VAL A 412 -1.98 -5.81 -17.77
N ASP A 413 -2.58 -5.50 -18.91
CA ASP A 413 -2.02 -4.55 -19.84
C ASP A 413 -2.17 -3.10 -19.31
N PRO A 414 -1.15 -2.24 -19.41
CA PRO A 414 -1.24 -0.83 -19.02
C PRO A 414 -2.49 -0.09 -19.51
N SER A 415 -2.96 -0.34 -20.74
CA SER A 415 -4.18 0.30 -21.24
C SER A 415 -5.46 -0.13 -20.51
N ASP A 416 -5.55 -1.39 -20.09
CA ASP A 416 -6.67 -1.89 -19.30
C ASP A 416 -6.65 -1.31 -17.89
N MET A 417 -5.45 -1.22 -17.30
CA MET A 417 -5.27 -0.56 -16.00
C MET A 417 -5.70 0.90 -16.04
N TRP A 418 -5.31 1.63 -17.08
CA TRP A 418 -5.72 3.02 -17.28
C TRP A 418 -7.23 3.15 -17.55
N SER A 419 -7.81 2.26 -18.34
CA SER A 419 -9.24 2.24 -18.63
C SER A 419 -10.10 2.10 -17.37
N GLU A 420 -9.63 1.32 -16.38
CA GLU A 420 -10.25 1.23 -15.05
C GLU A 420 -10.03 2.52 -14.24
N ALA A 421 -8.79 3.03 -14.21
CA ALA A 421 -8.41 4.18 -13.41
C ALA A 421 -9.01 5.51 -13.91
N ARG A 422 -9.26 5.68 -15.21
CA ARG A 422 -9.73 6.95 -15.80
C ARG A 422 -11.11 7.39 -15.30
N GLY A 423 -11.95 6.44 -14.89
CA GLY A 423 -13.27 6.73 -14.35
C GLY A 423 -13.21 7.58 -13.07
N LEU A 424 -12.21 7.33 -12.23
CA LEU A 424 -11.94 8.15 -11.05
C LEU A 424 -11.32 9.49 -11.43
N ALA A 425 -10.43 9.51 -12.41
CA ALA A 425 -9.83 10.75 -12.91
C ALA A 425 -10.89 11.76 -13.37
N MET A 426 -11.85 11.32 -14.19
CA MET A 426 -12.96 12.18 -14.66
C MET A 426 -13.86 12.70 -13.54
N LYS A 427 -14.00 11.96 -12.43
CA LYS A 427 -14.78 12.41 -11.26
C LYS A 427 -14.05 13.46 -10.43
N GLN A 428 -12.71 13.47 -10.46
CA GLN A 428 -11.90 14.43 -9.71
C GLN A 428 -11.74 15.77 -10.42
N ALA A 429 -11.68 15.76 -11.75
CA ALA A 429 -11.46 16.96 -12.55
C ALA A 429 -12.31 18.18 -12.15
N PRO A 430 -13.64 18.06 -11.99
CA PRO A 430 -14.48 19.21 -11.66
C PRO A 430 -14.27 19.69 -10.21
N LEU A 431 -13.85 18.79 -9.31
CA LEU A 431 -13.60 19.13 -7.89
C LEU A 431 -12.37 20.01 -7.73
N PHE A 432 -11.44 19.96 -8.68
CA PHE A 432 -10.18 20.71 -8.65
C PHE A 432 -10.09 21.79 -9.73
N GLY A 433 -11.24 22.17 -10.30
CA GLY A 433 -11.35 23.31 -11.23
C GLY A 433 -10.65 23.13 -12.57
N VAL A 434 -10.46 21.89 -13.01
CA VAL A 434 -9.82 21.61 -14.31
C VAL A 434 -10.83 21.80 -15.44
N ASP A 435 -10.42 22.44 -16.54
CA ASP A 435 -11.24 22.49 -17.75
C ASP A 435 -11.46 21.08 -18.31
N MET A 436 -12.73 20.70 -18.46
CA MET A 436 -13.10 19.35 -18.89
C MET A 436 -12.75 19.11 -20.36
N GLY A 437 -12.73 20.15 -21.20
CA GLY A 437 -12.38 20.04 -22.61
C GLY A 437 -10.92 19.64 -22.78
N THR A 438 -10.00 20.45 -22.25
CA THR A 438 -8.56 20.17 -22.32
C THR A 438 -8.19 18.89 -21.60
N MET A 439 -8.78 18.62 -20.43
CA MET A 439 -8.51 17.38 -19.71
C MET A 439 -8.97 16.14 -20.48
N PHE A 440 -10.08 16.20 -21.22
CA PHE A 440 -10.52 15.05 -22.01
C PHE A 440 -9.50 14.68 -23.08
N ASN A 441 -8.93 15.69 -23.76
CA ASN A 441 -7.86 15.48 -24.73
C ASN A 441 -6.60 14.90 -24.09
N ASP A 442 -6.23 15.36 -22.90
CA ASP A 442 -5.08 14.82 -22.15
C ASP A 442 -5.33 13.38 -21.65
N LEU A 443 -6.55 13.05 -21.23
CA LEU A 443 -6.93 11.69 -20.86
C LEU A 443 -6.88 10.73 -22.06
N LEU A 444 -7.29 11.20 -23.25
CA LEU A 444 -7.15 10.44 -24.49
C LEU A 444 -5.68 10.23 -24.86
N TYR A 445 -4.84 11.24 -24.64
CA TYR A 445 -3.40 11.10 -24.81
C TYR A 445 -2.83 10.03 -23.88
N MET A 446 -3.18 10.06 -22.59
CA MET A 446 -2.76 9.04 -21.63
C MET A 446 -3.26 7.64 -22.02
N GLU A 447 -4.46 7.52 -22.58
CA GLU A 447 -4.98 6.25 -23.11
C GLU A 447 -4.14 5.75 -24.29
N LYS A 448 -3.78 6.63 -25.23
CA LYS A 448 -2.92 6.30 -26.37
C LYS A 448 -1.53 5.87 -25.91
N VAL A 449 -0.92 6.58 -24.97
CA VAL A 449 0.39 6.21 -24.41
C VAL A 449 0.31 4.86 -23.70
N SER A 450 -0.75 4.61 -22.93
CA SER A 450 -0.94 3.32 -22.25
C SER A 450 -1.08 2.17 -23.24
N ARG A 451 -1.84 2.35 -24.34
CA ARG A 451 -1.89 1.37 -25.43
C ARG A 451 -0.56 1.17 -26.15
N GLY A 452 0.26 2.21 -26.20
CA GLY A 452 1.63 2.12 -26.71
C GLY A 452 2.54 1.29 -25.81
N MET A 453 2.37 1.38 -24.48
CA MET A 453 3.08 0.54 -23.51
C MET A 453 2.72 -0.94 -23.63
N ASP A 454 1.49 -1.25 -24.04
CA ASP A 454 1.07 -2.64 -24.33
C ASP A 454 1.76 -3.24 -25.58
N GLY A 455 2.40 -2.42 -26.42
CA GLY A 455 2.87 -2.84 -27.75
C GLY A 455 1.75 -3.12 -28.75
N LYS A 456 0.49 -2.76 -28.44
CA LYS A 456 -0.68 -2.92 -29.32
C LYS A 456 -0.75 -1.89 -30.44
N ILE A 457 0.07 -0.84 -30.38
CA ILE A 457 0.25 0.13 -31.46
C ILE A 457 1.65 -0.10 -32.01
N ASP A 458 1.76 -0.39 -33.31
CA ASP A 458 3.04 -0.59 -33.98
C ASP A 458 3.94 0.63 -33.80
N GLY A 459 5.20 0.35 -33.41
CA GLY A 459 6.13 1.31 -32.78
C GLY A 459 6.48 2.58 -33.55
N LYS A 460 5.97 2.80 -34.76
CA LYS A 460 6.21 4.04 -35.51
C LYS A 460 5.36 5.22 -35.03
N GLU A 461 4.21 4.98 -34.40
CA GLU A 461 3.35 6.05 -33.86
C GLU A 461 3.56 6.29 -32.35
N VAL A 462 4.12 5.32 -31.64
CA VAL A 462 4.36 5.38 -30.18
C VAL A 462 5.75 5.91 -29.86
N LEU A 463 6.80 5.45 -30.56
CA LEU A 463 8.15 5.98 -30.36
C LEU A 463 8.26 7.42 -30.85
N ASP A 464 7.54 7.81 -31.91
CA ASP A 464 7.47 9.21 -32.35
C ASP A 464 6.72 10.12 -31.35
N GLY A 465 5.96 9.57 -30.40
CA GLY A 465 5.27 10.34 -29.34
C GLY A 465 5.92 10.27 -27.94
N ILE A 466 6.94 9.42 -27.76
CA ILE A 466 7.74 9.30 -26.52
C ILE A 466 9.18 9.82 -26.74
N ALA A 467 9.71 9.75 -27.96
CA ALA A 467 11.05 10.25 -28.33
C ALA A 467 11.05 11.65 -28.98
N LYS A 468 9.88 12.21 -29.27
CA LYS A 468 9.67 13.66 -29.47
C LYS A 468 8.98 14.20 -28.23
#